data_AF-A0A659Q9T0-F1
#
_entry.id   AF-A0A659Q9T0-F1
#
_cell.length_a   1.000
_cell.length_b   1.000
_cell.length_c   1.000
_cell.angle_alpha   90.00
_cell.angle_beta   90.00
_cell.angle_gamma   90.00
#
_symmetry.space_group_name_H-M   'P 1'
#
loop_
_entity.id
_entity.type
_entity.pdbx_description
1 polymer ?
#
loop_
_entity_poly.entity_id
_entity_poly.type
_entity_poly.pdbx_seq_one_letter_code
_entity_poly.pdbx_strand_id
1 'polypeptide(L)' 'MQNITDSWFVQGMIKATSDAWLKGWDERNGGNLTLRLDEADFAPFAAIFQDKQRDRGLSHPLQMRA' A
#
# COMPACT_ATOMS: atom_id res chain seq x y z
N MET A 1 -1.48 -9.67 19.14
CA MET A 1 -0.88 -9.44 17.80
C MET A 1 -1.87 -8.57 17.04
N GLN A 2 -1.48 -7.39 16.54
CA GLN A 2 -2.38 -6.55 15.74
C GLN A 2 -2.50 -7.13 14.31
N ASN A 3 -3.66 -7.01 13.68
CA ASN A 3 -3.84 -7.39 12.28
C ASN A 3 -3.30 -6.29 11.37
N ILE A 4 -2.67 -6.62 10.24
CA ILE A 4 -2.17 -5.63 9.29
C ILE A 4 -3.29 -4.73 8.76
N THR A 5 -4.52 -5.24 8.68
CA THR A 5 -5.69 -4.46 8.25
C THR A 5 -5.98 -3.28 9.17
N ASP A 6 -5.56 -3.38 10.43
CA ASP A 6 -5.78 -2.35 11.46
C ASP A 6 -4.59 -1.37 11.55
N SER A 7 -3.53 -1.58 10.75
CA SER A 7 -2.36 -0.69 10.71
C SER A 7 -2.72 0.71 10.19
N TRP A 8 -1.95 1.70 10.61
CA TRP A 8 -2.17 3.10 10.24
C TRP A 8 -2.15 3.31 8.72
N PHE A 9 -1.26 2.61 8.01
CA PHE A 9 -1.09 2.77 6.57
C PHE A 9 -2.20 2.07 5.79
N VAL A 10 -2.68 0.89 6.21
CA VAL A 10 -3.84 0.26 5.55
C VAL A 10 -5.12 1.07 5.79
N GLN A 11 -5.37 1.51 7.02
CA GLN A 11 -6.52 2.37 7.34
C GLN A 11 -6.43 3.73 6.63
N GLY A 12 -5.24 4.30 6.52
CA GLY A 12 -4.99 5.53 5.75
C GLY A 12 -5.31 5.38 4.27
N MET A 13 -4.89 4.27 3.64
CA MET A 13 -5.22 3.97 2.25
C MET A 13 -6.72 3.78 2.05
N ILE A 14 -7.39 3.02 2.93
CA ILE A 14 -8.85 2.83 2.90
C ILE A 14 -9.58 4.18 2.97
N LYS A 15 -9.19 5.04 3.91
CA LYS A 15 -9.81 6.35 4.07
C LYS A 15 -9.62 7.21 2.82
N ALA A 16 -8.39 7.30 2.31
CA ALA A 16 -8.07 8.14 1.16
C ALA A 16 -8.88 7.73 -0.09
N THR A 17 -8.93 6.43 -0.40
CA THR A 17 -9.68 5.93 -1.57
C THR A 17 -11.18 6.02 -1.36
N SER A 18 -11.67 5.80 -0.14
CA SER A 18 -13.10 5.93 0.17
C SER A 18 -13.57 7.38 0.04
N ASP A 19 -12.77 8.34 0.54
CA ASP A 19 -13.09 9.76 0.42
C ASP A 19 -13.07 10.21 -1.05
N ALA A 20 -12.11 9.74 -1.86
CA ALA A 20 -12.04 10.06 -3.28
C ALA A 20 -13.25 9.49 -4.05
N TRP A 21 -13.65 8.25 -3.73
CA TRP A 21 -14.86 7.65 -4.26
C TRP A 21 -16.12 8.46 -3.89
N LEU A 22 -16.30 8.80 -2.61
CA LEU A 22 -17.48 9.54 -2.13
C LEU A 22 -17.58 10.95 -2.73
N LYS A 23 -16.46 11.54 -3.14
CA LYS A 23 -16.43 12.80 -3.88
C LYS A 23 -16.69 12.65 -5.38
N GLY A 24 -16.81 11.42 -5.88
CA GLY A 24 -17.00 11.12 -7.29
C GLY A 24 -15.74 11.34 -8.14
N TRP A 25 -14.54 11.32 -7.54
CA TRP A 25 -13.29 11.57 -8.26
C TRP A 25 -12.77 10.32 -8.99
N ASP A 26 -13.02 9.14 -8.42
CA ASP A 26 -12.45 7.87 -8.87
C ASP A 26 -13.55 6.90 -9.34
N GLU A 27 -14.10 7.12 -10.54
CA GLU A 27 -15.09 6.22 -11.13
C GLU A 27 -14.48 4.87 -11.58
N ARG A 28 -15.25 3.78 -11.44
CA ARG A 28 -14.84 2.41 -11.85
C ARG A 28 -13.52 1.98 -11.19
N ASN A 29 -12.49 1.70 -11.99
CA ASN A 29 -11.12 1.40 -11.56
C ASN A 29 -10.18 2.59 -11.84
N GLY A 30 -10.73 3.79 -12.02
CA GLY A 30 -9.99 5.04 -12.08
C GLY A 30 -9.40 5.40 -10.72
N GLY A 31 -8.37 6.24 -10.74
CA GLY A 31 -7.61 6.59 -9.54
C GLY A 31 -6.50 5.57 -9.24
N ASN A 32 -5.33 6.09 -8.85
CA ASN A 32 -4.26 5.27 -8.29
C ASN A 32 -3.67 5.97 -7.07
N LEU A 33 -3.23 5.17 -6.11
CA LEU A 33 -2.61 5.67 -4.89
C LEU A 33 -1.46 4.74 -4.51
N THR A 34 -0.29 5.33 -4.28
CA THR A 34 0.88 4.64 -3.76
C THR A 34 1.44 5.45 -2.60
N LEU A 35 1.78 4.76 -1.51
CA LEU A 35 2.37 5.35 -0.31
C LEU A 35 3.72 4.66 -0.08
N ARG A 36 4.79 5.46 0.05
CA ARG A 36 6.10 4.95 0.47
C ARG A 36 6.08 4.76 1.98
N LEU A 37 6.48 3.57 2.43
CA LEU A 37 6.58 3.20 3.84
C LEU A 37 8.04 3.03 4.23
N ASP A 38 8.31 3.18 5.52
CA ASP A 38 9.59 2.78 6.10
C ASP A 38 9.53 1.31 6.53
N GLU A 39 10.69 0.68 6.67
CA GLU A 39 10.78 -0.73 7.08
C GLU A 39 10.12 -0.98 8.45
N ALA A 40 10.26 -0.02 9.36
CA ALA A 40 9.67 -0.08 10.70
C ALA A 40 8.14 -0.15 10.69
N ASP A 41 7.47 0.36 9.65
CA ASP A 41 6.01 0.36 9.57
C ASP A 41 5.44 -1.04 9.41
N PHE A 42 6.08 -1.88 8.59
CA PHE A 42 5.55 -3.20 8.25
C PHE A 42 6.27 -4.37 8.94
N ALA A 43 7.44 -4.13 9.54
CA ALA A 43 8.20 -5.15 10.27
C ALA A 43 7.39 -5.95 11.30
N PRO A 44 6.46 -5.35 12.09
CA PRO A 44 5.64 -6.11 13.05
C PRO A 44 4.71 -7.14 12.40
N PHE A 45 4.45 -7.02 11.09
CA PHE A 45 3.56 -7.90 10.33
C PHE A 45 4.33 -8.91 9.46
N ALA A 46 5.66 -9.02 9.59
CA ALA A 46 6.50 -9.90 8.75
C ALA A 46 5.98 -11.35 8.63
N ALA A 47 5.38 -11.88 9.70
CA ALA A 47 4.88 -13.25 9.76
C ALA A 47 3.80 -13.56 8.70
N ILE A 48 3.01 -12.58 8.26
CA ILE A 48 1.93 -12.82 7.28
C ILE A 48 2.42 -12.88 5.83
N PHE A 49 3.68 -12.53 5.56
CA PHE A 49 4.23 -12.42 4.20
C PHE A 49 5.03 -13.66 3.75
N GLN A 50 5.22 -14.65 4.63
CA GLN A 50 6.28 -15.66 4.50
C GLN A 50 6.11 -16.68 3.37
N ASP A 51 4.94 -16.77 2.72
CA ASP A 51 4.66 -17.93 1.85
C ASP A 51 4.58 -17.62 0.33
N LYS A 52 4.38 -16.36 -0.11
CA LYS A 52 4.10 -16.05 -1.53
C LYS A 52 4.53 -14.66 -2.01
N GLN A 53 5.77 -14.24 -1.79
CA GLN A 53 6.26 -13.03 -2.48
C GLN A 53 6.44 -13.33 -3.97
N ARG A 54 5.62 -12.69 -4.81
CA ARG A 54 5.78 -12.75 -6.27
C ARG A 54 6.79 -11.70 -6.68
N ASP A 55 7.80 -12.10 -7.43
CA ASP A 55 8.71 -11.17 -8.08
C ASP A 55 8.13 -10.76 -9.45
N ARG A 56 7.99 -9.45 -9.64
CA ARG A 56 7.64 -8.85 -10.93
C ARG A 56 8.66 -7.74 -11.18
N GLY A 57 9.43 -7.88 -12.25
CA GLY A 57 10.36 -6.84 -12.68
C GLY A 57 9.66 -5.51 -12.95
N LEU A 58 10.38 -4.42 -12.69
CA LEU A 58 9.97 -3.08 -13.09
C LEU A 58 10.10 -2.93 -14.60
N SER A 59 9.29 -2.06 -15.21
CA SER A 59 9.40 -1.78 -16.65
C SER A 59 10.76 -1.15 -17.02
N HIS A 60 11.36 -0.41 -16.07
CA HIS A 60 12.66 0.21 -16.20
C HIS A 60 13.40 0.18 -14.84
N PRO A 61 14.74 0.19 -14.82
CA PRO A 61 15.50 0.31 -13.58
C PRO A 61 15.17 1.60 -12.84
N LEU A 62 14.93 1.49 -11.53
CA LEU A 62 14.62 2.64 -10.69
C LEU A 62 15.91 3.14 -10.02
N GLN A 63 16.36 4.33 -10.37
CA GLN A 63 17.45 4.99 -9.65
C GLN A 63 16.87 5.72 -8.45
N MET A 64 17.12 5.19 -7.25
CA MET A 64 16.74 5.88 -6.01
C MET A 64 17.58 7.15 -5.88
N ARG A 65 16.92 8.31 -5.82
CA ARG A 65 17.55 9.55 -5.40
C ARG A 65 17.35 9.69 -3.89
N ALA A 66 18.46 9.91 -3.18
CA ALA A 66 18.45 10.22 -1.76
C ALA A 66 17.70 11.52 -1.48
#